data_AF-T1CTS2-F1
#
_entry.id   AF-T1CTS2-F1
#
_cell.length_a   1.000
_cell.length_b   1.000
_cell.length_c   1.000
_cell.angle_alpha   90.00
_cell.angle_beta   90.00
_cell.angle_gamma   90.00
#
_symmetry.space_group_name_H-M   'P 1'
#
loop_
_entity.id
_entity.type
_entity.pdbx_description
1 polymer ?
#
loop_
_entity_poly.entity_id
_entity_poly.type
_entity_poly.pdbx_seq_one_letter_code
_entity_poly.pdbx_strand_id
1 'polypeptide(L)'
;MYDKEGEMVMDKNVEEIDADEHEEHLERVAAIDVAKASGKVCVRIPGKQRRVTRVWDVTATTTAIMALADELAQLRIERVVLEATSDYWRPFFYLLEARGLVVWLVNARDV
;
A
#
# COMPACT_ATOMS: atom_id res chain seq x y z
N MET A 1 20.92 28.14 19.89
CA MET A 1 21.54 29.27 20.63
C MET A 1 22.99 28.88 20.93
N TYR A 2 23.94 29.78 21.14
CA TYR A 2 25.31 29.43 21.56
C TYR A 2 25.45 29.65 23.08
N ASP A 3 26.24 28.83 23.77
CA ASP A 3 26.51 29.05 25.19
C ASP A 3 27.56 30.15 25.41
N LYS A 4 27.89 30.43 26.68
CA LYS A 4 28.77 31.53 27.08
C LYS A 4 30.23 31.34 26.65
N GLU A 5 30.59 30.16 26.16
CA GLU A 5 31.92 29.79 25.66
C GLU A 5 31.97 29.72 24.13
N GLY A 6 30.85 30.00 23.46
CA GLY A 6 30.75 30.10 22.00
C GLY A 6 30.41 28.78 21.31
N GLU A 7 30.05 27.74 22.05
CA GLU A 7 29.66 26.44 21.49
C GLU A 7 28.16 26.41 21.15
N MET A 8 27.81 25.80 20.00
CA MET A 8 26.43 25.77 19.51
C MET A 8 25.61 24.83 20.39
N VAL A 9 24.72 25.39 21.21
CA VAL A 9 23.77 24.62 22.00
C VAL A 9 22.70 24.07 21.06
N MET A 10 22.88 22.81 20.66
CA MET A 10 21.81 22.00 20.09
C MET A 10 20.82 21.67 21.20
N ASP A 11 19.52 21.83 20.91
CA ASP A 11 18.45 21.53 21.84
C ASP A 11 18.54 20.06 22.26
N LYS A 12 18.52 19.77 23.57
CA LYS A 12 18.81 18.45 24.14
C LYS A 12 17.67 17.42 23.95
N ASN A 13 16.74 17.70 23.04
CA ASN A 13 15.56 16.89 22.76
C ASN A 13 15.46 16.51 21.27
N VAL A 14 16.59 16.27 20.61
CA VAL A 14 16.59 15.62 19.30
C VAL A 14 16.76 14.13 19.53
N GLU A 15 15.65 13.40 19.53
CA GLU A 15 15.68 11.93 19.44
C GLU A 15 15.97 11.56 17.98
N GLU A 16 17.21 11.13 17.73
CA GLU A 16 17.61 10.55 16.45
C GLU A 16 17.07 9.12 16.40
N ILE A 17 16.02 8.93 15.59
CA ILE A 17 15.45 7.61 15.33
C ILE A 17 16.22 7.02 14.16
N ASP A 18 17.03 5.99 14.41
CA ASP A 18 17.64 5.22 13.33
C ASP A 18 16.52 4.64 12.45
N ALA A 19 16.58 4.94 11.15
CA ALA A 19 15.71 4.27 10.20
C ALA A 19 16.04 2.78 10.22
N ASP A 20 15.07 1.94 10.58
CA ASP A 20 15.21 0.49 10.51
C ASP A 20 15.74 0.08 9.12
N GLU A 21 16.64 -0.90 9.04
CA GLU A 21 17.22 -1.42 7.78
C GLU A 21 16.15 -1.92 6.76
N HIS A 22 14.87 -1.94 7.14
CA HIS A 22 13.74 -2.42 6.35
C HIS A 22 12.76 -1.31 5.92
N GLU A 23 13.21 -0.07 5.69
CA GLU A 23 12.37 0.90 4.96
C GLU A 23 12.31 0.54 3.47
N GLU A 24 11.37 -0.34 3.11
CA GLU A 24 11.20 -0.79 1.73
C GLU A 24 10.46 0.27 0.90
N HIS A 25 11.20 0.95 0.02
CA HIS A 25 10.63 1.92 -0.90
C HIS A 25 9.92 1.22 -2.07
N LEU A 26 8.58 1.26 -2.08
CA LEU A 26 7.77 0.68 -3.14
C LEU A 26 7.35 1.73 -4.18
N GLU A 27 7.72 1.48 -5.43
CA GLU A 27 7.37 2.37 -6.53
C GLU A 27 5.98 2.09 -7.09
N ARG A 28 5.46 0.87 -6.97
CA ARG A 28 4.23 0.43 -7.64
C ARG A 28 3.34 -0.28 -6.64
N VAL A 29 2.32 0.42 -6.15
CA VAL A 29 1.47 -0.08 -5.06
C VAL A 29 0.00 -0.06 -5.46
N ALA A 30 -0.76 -0.99 -4.90
CA ALA A 30 -2.21 -0.99 -4.95
C ALA A 30 -2.78 -1.05 -3.53
N ALA A 31 -3.94 -0.42 -3.33
CA ALA A 31 -4.77 -0.56 -2.15
C ALA A 31 -6.19 -0.95 -2.60
N ILE A 32 -6.84 -1.85 -1.88
CA ILE A 32 -8.20 -2.30 -2.16
C ILE A 32 -9.00 -2.25 -0.87
N ASP A 33 -10.02 -1.39 -0.84
CA ASP A 33 -11.06 -1.36 0.18
C ASP A 33 -12.18 -2.33 -0.26
N VAL A 34 -12.42 -3.38 0.53
CA VAL A 34 -13.33 -4.47 0.19
C VAL A 34 -14.67 -4.36 0.91
N ALA A 35 -15.73 -4.26 0.13
CA ALA A 35 -17.11 -4.41 0.56
C ALA A 35 -17.69 -5.76 0.12
N LYS A 36 -18.91 -6.07 0.58
CA LYS A 36 -19.60 -7.34 0.31
C LYS A 36 -19.69 -7.71 -1.18
N ALA A 37 -19.96 -6.74 -2.04
CA ALA A 37 -20.26 -6.95 -3.47
C ALA A 37 -19.23 -6.31 -4.41
N SER A 38 -18.25 -5.59 -3.87
CA SER A 38 -17.30 -4.80 -4.65
C SER A 38 -16.01 -4.55 -3.90
N GLY A 39 -14.94 -4.22 -4.62
CA GLY A 39 -13.73 -3.62 -4.08
C GLY A 39 -13.45 -2.28 -4.76
N LYS A 40 -13.08 -1.26 -4.00
CA LYS A 40 -12.56 0.00 -4.53
C LYS A 40 -11.05 -0.11 -4.63
N VAL A 41 -10.56 -0.17 -5.86
CA VAL A 41 -9.13 -0.34 -6.15
C VAL A 41 -8.50 1.03 -6.39
N CYS A 42 -7.36 1.27 -5.75
CA CYS A 42 -6.49 2.41 -5.99
C CYS A 42 -5.10 1.90 -6.35
N VAL A 43 -4.51 2.35 -7.45
CA VAL A 43 -3.10 2.07 -7.77
C VAL A 43 -2.33 3.35 -7.88
N ARG A 44 -1.06 3.32 -7.48
CA ARG A 44 -0.12 4.42 -7.63
C ARG A 44 1.17 3.90 -8.26
N ILE A 45 1.46 4.40 -9.46
CA ILE A 45 2.59 3.94 -10.30
C ILE A 45 3.38 5.13 -10.87
N PRO A 46 4.64 4.93 -11.26
CA PRO A 46 5.43 5.91 -12.02
C PRO A 46 4.74 6.33 -13.32
N GLY A 47 4.75 7.63 -13.60
CA GLY A 47 4.35 8.22 -14.90
C GLY A 47 5.50 9.03 -15.51
N LYS A 48 5.28 9.61 -16.70
CA LYS A 48 6.36 10.30 -17.46
C LYS A 48 6.99 11.51 -16.74
N GLN A 49 6.22 12.20 -15.91
CA GLN A 49 6.66 13.42 -15.19
C GLN A 49 6.28 13.40 -13.71
N ARG A 50 5.16 12.76 -13.38
CA ARG A 50 4.66 12.56 -12.01
C ARG A 50 4.02 11.18 -11.89
N ARG A 51 3.91 10.69 -10.66
CA ARG A 51 3.17 9.46 -10.36
C ARG A 51 1.72 9.59 -10.81
N VAL A 52 1.17 8.48 -11.31
CA VAL A 52 -0.21 8.37 -11.74
C VAL A 52 -0.97 7.56 -10.71
N THR A 53 -2.11 8.10 -10.28
CA THR A 53 -3.07 7.38 -9.44
C THR A 53 -4.30 7.04 -10.28
N ARG A 54 -4.74 5.78 -10.26
CA ARG A 54 -6.02 5.35 -10.85
C ARG A 54 -6.88 4.75 -9.76
N VAL A 55 -8.16 5.11 -9.74
CA VAL A 55 -9.15 4.58 -8.79
C VAL A 55 -10.36 4.08 -9.57
N TRP A 56 -10.80 2.87 -9.29
CA TRP A 56 -11.98 2.28 -9.93
C TRP A 56 -12.61 1.22 -9.04
N ASP A 57 -13.87 0.88 -9.31
CA ASP A 57 -14.58 -0.18 -8.61
C ASP A 57 -14.50 -1.50 -9.41
N VAL A 58 -14.39 -2.61 -8.70
CA VAL A 58 -14.42 -3.98 -9.23
C VAL A 58 -15.51 -4.77 -8.51
N THR A 59 -16.28 -5.58 -9.23
CA THR A 59 -17.30 -6.44 -8.59
C THR A 59 -16.64 -7.61 -7.87
N ALA A 60 -17.17 -8.04 -6.73
CA ALA A 60 -16.64 -9.15 -5.94
C ALA A 60 -17.05 -10.53 -6.52
N THR A 61 -16.87 -10.70 -7.83
CA THR A 61 -17.06 -11.99 -8.53
C THR A 61 -15.70 -12.57 -8.87
N THR A 62 -15.57 -13.90 -8.84
CA THR A 62 -14.31 -14.60 -9.16
C THR A 62 -13.69 -14.10 -10.46
N THR A 63 -14.49 -14.01 -11.54
CA THR A 63 -14.02 -13.55 -12.85
C THR A 63 -13.48 -12.12 -12.81
N ALA A 64 -14.18 -11.19 -12.15
CA ALA A 64 -13.73 -9.80 -12.07
C ALA A 64 -12.48 -9.64 -11.21
N ILE A 65 -12.37 -10.41 -10.12
CA ILE A 65 -11.18 -10.41 -9.25
C ILE A 65 -9.98 -11.01 -9.98
N MET A 66 -10.17 -12.09 -10.76
CA MET A 66 -9.09 -12.65 -11.59
C MET A 66 -8.62 -11.66 -12.66
N ALA A 67 -9.55 -10.97 -13.32
CA ALA A 67 -9.21 -9.93 -14.29
C ALA A 67 -8.45 -8.76 -13.63
N LEU A 68 -8.85 -8.38 -12.41
CA LEU A 68 -8.09 -7.42 -11.60
C LEU A 68 -6.68 -7.93 -11.29
N ALA A 69 -6.52 -9.20 -10.91
CA ALA A 69 -5.23 -9.81 -10.64
C ALA A 69 -4.29 -9.71 -11.85
N ASP A 70 -4.81 -10.00 -13.04
CA ASP A 70 -4.07 -9.85 -14.30
C ASP A 70 -3.69 -8.39 -14.56
N GLU A 71 -4.59 -7.43 -14.35
CA GLU A 71 -4.29 -6.01 -14.53
C GLU A 71 -3.18 -5.54 -13.56
N LEU A 72 -3.28 -5.89 -12.28
CA LEU A 72 -2.27 -5.50 -11.28
C LEU A 72 -0.90 -6.14 -11.58
N ALA A 73 -0.88 -7.39 -12.04
CA ALA A 73 0.34 -8.05 -12.48
C ALA A 73 0.96 -7.36 -13.72
N GLN A 74 0.15 -6.97 -14.70
CA GLN A 74 0.62 -6.22 -15.87
C GLN A 74 1.16 -4.83 -15.51
N LEU A 75 0.52 -4.17 -14.54
CA LEU A 75 1.02 -2.92 -13.96
C LEU A 75 2.30 -3.10 -13.14
N ARG A 76 2.71 -4.36 -12.88
CA ARG A 76 3.85 -4.76 -12.03
C ARG A 76 3.72 -4.21 -10.62
N ILE A 77 2.53 -4.33 -10.03
CA ILE A 77 2.34 -3.95 -8.63
C ILE A 77 3.22 -4.83 -7.75
N GLU A 78 4.00 -4.18 -6.89
CA GLU A 78 4.95 -4.81 -5.96
C GLU A 78 4.26 -5.24 -4.67
N ARG A 79 3.22 -4.49 -4.26
CA ARG A 79 2.42 -4.79 -3.06
C ARG A 79 0.98 -4.35 -3.25
N VAL A 80 0.06 -5.24 -2.87
CA VAL A 80 -1.36 -4.94 -2.73
C VAL A 80 -1.69 -4.89 -1.24
N VAL A 81 -2.17 -3.76 -0.76
CA VAL A 81 -2.75 -3.63 0.58
C VAL A 81 -4.25 -3.89 0.48
N LEU A 82 -4.76 -4.79 1.30
CA LEU A 82 -6.16 -5.19 1.31
C LEU A 82 -6.77 -4.80 2.65
N GLU A 83 -7.71 -3.86 2.65
CA GLU A 83 -8.42 -3.38 3.83
C GLU A 83 -9.86 -3.89 3.78
N ALA A 84 -10.33 -4.48 4.88
CA ALA A 84 -11.68 -5.01 5.00
C ALA A 84 -12.16 -5.07 6.44
N THR A 85 -13.46 -4.80 6.64
CA THR A 85 -14.13 -4.82 7.95
C THR A 85 -14.75 -6.19 8.31
N SER A 86 -14.73 -7.18 7.42
CA SER A 86 -15.28 -8.54 7.59
C SER A 86 -14.55 -9.56 6.69
N ASP A 87 -15.04 -10.79 6.54
CA ASP A 87 -14.37 -11.88 5.78
C ASP A 87 -14.44 -11.75 4.24
N TYR A 88 -15.00 -10.67 3.70
CA TYR A 88 -15.14 -10.46 2.25
C TYR A 88 -13.80 -10.28 1.53
N TRP A 89 -12.70 -10.05 2.26
CA TRP A 89 -11.35 -9.99 1.70
C TRP A 89 -10.88 -11.33 1.12
N ARG A 90 -11.41 -12.47 1.58
CA ARG A 90 -10.87 -13.81 1.25
C ARG A 90 -10.77 -14.07 -0.26
N PRO A 91 -11.81 -13.83 -1.08
CA PRO A 91 -11.71 -14.06 -2.53
C PRO A 91 -10.65 -13.16 -3.18
N PHE A 92 -10.52 -11.90 -2.75
CA PHE A 92 -9.49 -10.99 -3.25
C PHE A 92 -8.10 -11.50 -2.87
N PHE A 93 -7.86 -11.78 -1.59
CA PHE A 93 -6.58 -12.26 -1.10
C PHE A 93 -6.10 -13.50 -1.85
N TYR A 94 -6.90 -14.57 -1.87
CA TYR A 94 -6.47 -15.83 -2.48
C TYR A 94 -6.29 -15.75 -3.99
N LEU A 95 -7.15 -15.03 -4.71
CA LEU A 95 -7.04 -14.94 -6.18
C LEU A 95 -5.87 -14.03 -6.60
N LEU A 96 -5.58 -12.97 -5.85
CA LEU A 96 -4.43 -12.11 -6.11
C LEU A 96 -3.12 -12.83 -5.79
N GLU A 97 -3.04 -13.53 -4.65
CA GLU A 97 -1.86 -14.35 -4.30
C GLU A 97 -1.63 -15.49 -5.30
N ALA A 98 -2.70 -16.18 -5.73
CA ALA A 98 -2.60 -17.23 -6.75
C ALA A 98 -2.05 -16.71 -8.08
N ARG A 99 -2.16 -15.40 -8.34
CA ARG A 99 -1.58 -14.75 -9.52
C ARG A 99 -0.10 -14.37 -9.36
N GLY A 100 0.45 -14.53 -8.15
CA GLY A 100 1.82 -14.21 -7.79
C GLY A 100 2.01 -12.79 -7.24
N LEU A 101 0.93 -12.11 -6.82
CA LEU A 101 1.02 -10.79 -6.20
C LEU A 101 1.33 -10.93 -4.70
N VAL A 102 2.14 -10.03 -4.17
CA VAL A 102 2.34 -9.90 -2.72
C VAL A 102 1.16 -9.12 -2.14
N VAL A 103 0.36 -9.78 -1.32
CA VAL A 103 -0.85 -9.20 -0.73
C VAL A 103 -0.68 -9.07 0.79
N TRP A 104 -0.88 -7.86 1.29
CA TRP A 104 -0.89 -7.56 2.73
C TRP A 104 -2.32 -7.32 3.15
N LEU A 105 -2.86 -8.23 3.95
CA LEU A 105 -4.14 -8.01 4.62
C LEU A 105 -3.89 -7.13 5.85
N VAL A 106 -4.47 -5.93 5.86
CA VAL A 106 -4.41 -5.01 7.00
C VAL A 106 -5.74 -5.03 7.73
N ASN A 107 -5.70 -4.98 9.06
CA ASN A 107 -6.91 -4.83 9.85
C ASN A 107 -7.39 -3.39 9.73
N ALA A 108 -8.68 -3.17 9.44
CA ALA A 108 -9.30 -1.85 9.40
C ALA A 108 -9.09 -1.02 10.67
N ARG A 109 -8.78 -1.66 11.81
CA ARG A 109 -8.54 -1.00 13.11
C ARG A 109 -7.12 -0.45 13.24
N ASP A 110 -6.20 -0.86 12.38
CA ASP A 110 -4.78 -0.52 12.46
C ASP A 110 -4.36 0.52 11.39
N VAL A 111 -5.34 1.13 10.70
CA VAL A 111 -5.16 2.16 9.66
C VAL A 111 -5.69 3.51 10.13
#